data_AF-A0AAT9RXC4-F1
#
_entry.id   AF-A0AAT9RXC4-F1
#
_cell.length_a   1.000
_cell.length_b   1.000
_cell.length_c   1.000
_cell.angle_alpha   90.00
_cell.angle_beta   90.00
_cell.angle_gamma   90.00
#
_symmetry.space_group_name_H-M   'P 1'
#
loop_
_entity.id
_entity.type
_entity.pdbx_description
1 polymer ?
#
loop_
_entity_poly.entity_id
_entity_poly.type
_entity_poly.pdbx_seq_one_letter_code
_entity_poly.pdbx_strand_id
1 'polypeptide(L)'
;MPATTTGALSPADFFGELYISFWIPTAVLTAALVIKLPSIVKLWRDALLRAVGGLLLLACCVFVFAVPSVIAWTNRTVGVPNVAAPWVYSLVTAFCACCLLLIVAWRDGPAARSPATRRTMRRVVAVYAAVIVGLWVLFALADVPRERLRDLDTYYATTPFMREEILLYLVAHTVACLLTYRLIRNWVRADGLDLWLRGGLKALSIGYALNLVYDASKLTALVARWAGHDLDWLSTHVAPPVVAVAAIFIAVGFILPHGGQYLHDRWRVRESHRRLRPLYLLTRTVDGSRVPFALRATPELRLTRRETFIRDALLRLTRHLDEDLRRRAYDAALDLGHEPGRAKALAAAVTIRDAVAARKRAPDGGTPPTLVSGPLVFPGLAAGLGDLAGAPGPTAFPDPSTCVRRPAPDRSAFPDPSAPPDRAAFPDPSAPPDRTVFPEFTVSADPTDLLQDIEAVSVVLRRPVEIEAVRALAAASPAESSVPAYE
;
A
#
# COMPACT_ATOMS: atom_id res chain seq x y z
N MET A 1 -31.95 32.50 41.28
CA MET A 1 -31.64 31.50 40.25
C MET A 1 -32.69 31.60 39.15
N PRO A 2 -32.39 32.11 37.95
CA PRO A 2 -33.28 31.98 36.82
C PRO A 2 -32.95 30.72 36.03
N ALA A 3 -34.00 29.99 35.66
CA ALA A 3 -33.95 28.77 34.88
C ALA A 3 -33.36 29.05 33.49
N THR A 4 -32.28 28.34 33.15
CA THR A 4 -31.75 28.20 31.80
C THR A 4 -32.82 27.57 30.90
N THR A 5 -33.47 28.39 30.09
CA THR A 5 -34.25 27.93 28.96
C THR A 5 -33.27 27.40 27.92
N THR A 6 -33.25 26.08 27.75
CA THR A 6 -32.56 25.38 26.67
C THR A 6 -33.12 25.90 25.35
N GLY A 7 -32.40 26.81 24.71
CA GLY A 7 -32.71 27.27 23.37
C GLY A 7 -32.66 26.09 22.42
N ALA A 8 -33.82 25.62 21.99
CA ALA A 8 -33.92 24.80 20.79
C ALA A 8 -33.33 25.63 19.66
N LEU A 9 -32.16 25.21 19.15
CA LEU A 9 -31.52 25.81 17.98
C LEU A 9 -32.58 25.95 16.89
N SER A 10 -32.73 27.17 16.35
CA SER A 10 -33.59 27.35 15.20
C SER A 10 -33.08 26.42 14.09
N PRO A 11 -33.94 25.78 13.30
CA PRO A 11 -33.48 24.87 12.24
C PRO A 11 -32.46 25.58 11.34
N ALA A 12 -32.66 26.87 11.07
CA ALA A 12 -31.74 27.70 10.29
C ALA A 12 -30.31 27.77 10.85
N ASP A 13 -30.12 27.79 12.17
CA ASP A 13 -28.79 27.83 12.81
C ASP A 13 -28.07 26.47 12.74
N PHE A 14 -28.82 25.37 12.91
CA PHE A 14 -28.31 24.02 12.64
C PHE A 14 -27.97 23.82 11.15
N PHE A 15 -28.69 24.49 10.26
CA PHE A 15 -28.43 24.44 8.81
C PHE A 15 -27.28 25.34 8.35
N GLY A 16 -26.99 26.42 9.08
CA GLY A 16 -25.72 27.16 8.97
C GLY A 16 -24.52 26.27 9.28
N GLU A 17 -24.63 25.42 10.31
CA GLU A 17 -23.65 24.37 10.65
C GLU A 17 -23.57 23.25 9.59
N LEU A 18 -24.67 22.91 8.91
CA LEU A 18 -24.64 21.97 7.77
C LEU A 18 -24.07 22.58 6.49
N TYR A 19 -24.05 23.91 6.34
CA TYR A 19 -23.32 24.57 5.24
C TYR A 19 -21.81 24.50 5.45
N ILE A 20 -21.36 24.51 6.71
CA ILE A 20 -20.01 24.10 7.12
C ILE A 20 -19.76 22.62 6.76
N SER A 21 -20.81 21.79 6.68
CA SER A 21 -20.75 20.36 6.33
C SER A 21 -20.52 20.03 4.85
N PHE A 22 -20.53 20.98 3.90
CA PHE A 22 -19.93 20.72 2.56
C PHE A 22 -18.43 20.98 2.53
N TRP A 23 -17.96 21.92 3.36
CA TRP A 23 -16.53 22.15 3.56
C TRP A 23 -15.85 21.02 4.30
N ILE A 24 -16.54 20.29 5.18
CA ILE A 24 -15.96 19.14 5.89
C ILE A 24 -15.57 18.01 4.92
N PRO A 25 -16.46 17.44 4.07
CA PRO A 25 -16.09 16.48 3.04
C PRO A 25 -15.06 17.06 2.08
N THR A 26 -15.21 18.31 1.65
CA THR A 26 -14.25 18.96 0.74
C THR A 26 -12.86 19.05 1.38
N ALA A 27 -12.76 19.44 2.65
CA ALA A 27 -11.52 19.53 3.41
C ALA A 27 -10.95 18.16 3.71
N VAL A 28 -11.78 17.15 4.00
CA VAL A 28 -11.36 15.75 4.22
C VAL A 28 -10.83 15.14 2.92
N LEU A 29 -11.54 15.33 1.80
CA LEU A 29 -11.11 14.87 0.46
C LEU A 29 -9.85 15.63 0.01
N THR A 30 -9.77 16.92 0.28
CA THR A 30 -8.60 17.75 -0.04
C THR A 30 -7.42 17.37 0.83
N ALA A 31 -7.61 17.14 2.14
CA ALA A 31 -6.57 16.63 3.03
C ALA A 31 -6.12 15.24 2.60
N ALA A 32 -7.04 14.35 2.22
CA ALA A 32 -6.71 13.04 1.67
C ALA A 32 -5.91 13.15 0.37
N LEU A 33 -6.30 14.06 -0.53
CA LEU A 33 -5.60 14.35 -1.77
C LEU A 33 -4.19 14.87 -1.47
N VAL A 34 -4.04 15.86 -0.59
CA VAL A 34 -2.76 16.45 -0.18
C VAL A 34 -1.85 15.42 0.50
N ILE A 35 -2.40 14.54 1.35
CA ILE A 35 -1.65 13.44 1.99
C ILE A 35 -1.18 12.42 0.95
N LYS A 36 -2.00 12.13 -0.07
CA LYS A 36 -1.66 11.19 -1.15
C LYS A 36 -0.83 11.83 -2.26
N LEU A 37 -0.81 13.16 -2.38
CA LEU A 37 -0.15 13.90 -3.45
C LEU A 37 1.34 13.55 -3.60
N PRO A 38 2.15 13.43 -2.53
CA PRO A 38 3.57 13.08 -2.65
C PRO A 38 3.76 11.66 -3.21
N SER A 39 2.90 10.72 -2.82
CA SER A 39 2.95 9.34 -3.31
C SER A 39 2.46 9.25 -4.76
N ILE A 40 1.44 10.03 -5.13
CA ILE A 40 0.93 10.14 -6.50
C ILE A 40 2.01 10.76 -7.40
N VAL A 41 2.65 11.85 -6.97
CA VAL A 41 3.69 12.54 -7.74
C VAL A 41 4.95 11.68 -7.87
N LYS A 42 5.37 10.97 -6.80
CA LYS A 42 6.58 10.14 -6.81
C LYS A 42 6.42 8.84 -7.62
N LEU A 43 5.21 8.29 -7.72
CA LEU A 43 4.91 7.06 -8.49
C LEU A 43 3.96 7.35 -9.68
N TRP A 44 4.01 8.56 -10.26
CA TRP A 44 3.12 8.97 -11.35
C TRP A 44 3.26 8.11 -12.63
N ARG A 45 4.33 7.31 -12.72
CA ARG A 45 4.55 6.33 -13.78
C ARG A 45 3.62 5.12 -13.71
N ASP A 46 3.05 4.82 -12.55
CA ASP A 46 2.11 3.71 -12.40
C ASP A 46 0.71 4.12 -12.85
N ALA A 47 0.21 3.44 -13.90
CA ALA A 47 -1.09 3.73 -14.50
C ALA A 47 -2.25 3.67 -13.47
N LEU A 48 -2.14 2.79 -12.48
CA LEU A 48 -3.11 2.62 -11.40
C LEU A 48 -3.17 3.82 -10.46
N LEU A 49 -2.01 4.33 -10.01
CA LEU A 49 -1.94 5.48 -9.12
C LEU A 49 -2.40 6.76 -9.81
N ARG A 50 -2.12 6.89 -11.11
CA ARG A 50 -2.66 7.99 -11.93
C ARG A 50 -4.18 7.95 -12.04
N ALA A 51 -4.77 6.76 -12.23
CA ALA A 51 -6.22 6.60 -12.29
C ALA A 51 -6.89 6.95 -10.96
N VAL A 52 -6.32 6.47 -9.84
CA VAL A 52 -6.82 6.80 -8.49
C VAL A 52 -6.67 8.30 -8.18
N GLY A 53 -5.51 8.90 -8.50
CA GLY A 53 -5.29 10.33 -8.32
C GLY A 53 -6.26 11.19 -9.15
N GLY A 54 -6.48 10.82 -10.41
CA GLY A 54 -7.48 11.46 -11.27
C GLY A 54 -8.90 11.34 -10.73
N LEU A 55 -9.26 10.18 -10.15
CA LEU A 55 -10.56 9.97 -9.53
C LEU A 55 -10.76 10.84 -8.28
N LEU A 56 -9.74 10.97 -7.42
CA LEU A 56 -9.79 11.87 -6.26
C LEU A 56 -9.90 13.33 -6.69
N LEU A 57 -9.15 13.76 -7.71
CA LEU A 57 -9.25 15.10 -8.25
C LEU A 57 -10.65 15.38 -8.79
N LEU A 58 -11.21 14.45 -9.57
CA LEU A 58 -12.55 14.56 -10.12
C LEU A 58 -13.62 14.62 -9.01
N ALA A 59 -13.48 13.82 -7.94
CA ALA A 59 -14.34 13.91 -6.76
C ALA A 59 -14.26 15.30 -6.10
N CYS A 60 -13.06 15.85 -5.93
CA CYS A 60 -12.88 17.20 -5.40
C CYS A 60 -13.57 18.24 -6.28
N CYS A 61 -13.44 18.14 -7.61
CA CYS A 61 -14.15 19.00 -8.55
C CYS A 61 -15.67 18.91 -8.37
N VAL A 62 -16.25 17.71 -8.26
CA VAL A 62 -17.69 17.52 -8.00
C VAL A 62 -18.14 18.31 -6.77
N PHE A 63 -17.43 18.19 -5.64
CA PHE A 63 -17.80 18.90 -4.42
C PHE A 63 -17.68 20.41 -4.56
N VAL A 64 -16.60 20.91 -5.16
CA VAL A 64 -16.38 22.35 -5.35
C VAL A 64 -17.46 22.95 -6.25
N PHE A 65 -17.76 22.32 -7.40
CA PHE A 65 -18.75 22.82 -8.34
C PHE A 65 -20.19 22.64 -7.86
N ALA A 66 -20.46 21.72 -6.92
CA ALA A 66 -21.77 21.54 -6.32
C ALA A 66 -22.10 22.57 -5.22
N VAL A 67 -21.16 23.42 -4.80
CA VAL A 67 -21.42 24.46 -3.79
C VAL A 67 -22.32 25.55 -4.39
N PRO A 68 -23.45 25.94 -3.76
CA PRO A 68 -24.37 26.93 -4.32
C PRO A 68 -23.74 28.28 -4.71
N SER A 69 -22.69 28.72 -4.00
CA SER A 69 -21.96 29.94 -4.36
C SER A 69 -21.15 29.79 -5.65
N VAL A 70 -20.57 28.60 -5.89
CA VAL A 70 -19.83 28.27 -7.11
C VAL A 70 -20.80 28.03 -8.27
N ILE A 71 -21.96 27.42 -8.02
CA ILE A 71 -23.06 27.29 -8.99
C ILE A 71 -23.49 28.69 -9.47
N ALA A 72 -23.81 29.59 -8.54
CA ALA A 72 -24.22 30.95 -8.87
C ALA A 72 -23.11 31.73 -9.61
N TRP A 73 -21.84 31.54 -9.23
CA TRP A 73 -20.70 32.12 -9.93
C TRP A 73 -20.57 31.59 -11.36
N THR A 74 -20.77 30.28 -11.56
CA THR A 74 -20.72 29.63 -12.88
C THR A 74 -21.83 30.14 -13.79
N ASN A 75 -23.06 30.24 -13.27
CA ASN A 75 -24.20 30.80 -14.01
C ASN A 75 -23.93 32.26 -14.44
N ARG A 76 -23.39 33.09 -13.53
CA ARG A 76 -23.07 34.49 -13.82
C ARG A 76 -21.95 34.66 -14.84
N THR A 77 -20.92 33.81 -14.80
CA THR A 77 -19.75 33.92 -15.70
C THR A 77 -20.06 33.49 -17.12
N VAL A 78 -20.90 32.46 -17.29
CA VAL A 78 -21.37 32.04 -18.62
C VAL A 78 -22.50 32.94 -19.12
N GLY A 79 -23.25 33.57 -18.22
CA GLY A 79 -24.38 34.44 -18.56
C GLY A 79 -25.67 33.69 -18.89
N VAL A 80 -25.71 32.37 -18.65
CA VAL A 80 -26.88 31.51 -18.88
C VAL A 80 -27.37 31.00 -17.52
N PRO A 81 -28.65 31.21 -17.16
CA PRO A 81 -29.19 30.71 -15.89
C PRO A 81 -29.14 29.18 -15.86
N ASN A 82 -28.81 28.61 -14.70
CA ASN A 82 -28.79 27.17 -14.45
C ASN A 82 -27.78 26.34 -15.27
N VAL A 83 -26.88 26.93 -16.05
CA VAL A 83 -25.86 26.19 -16.84
C VAL A 83 -24.89 25.37 -15.99
N ALA A 84 -24.78 25.71 -14.70
CA ALA A 84 -24.05 24.90 -13.74
C ALA A 84 -24.67 23.49 -13.54
N ALA A 85 -25.96 23.29 -13.81
CA ALA A 85 -26.64 22.00 -13.65
C ALA A 85 -26.07 20.91 -14.56
N PRO A 86 -26.09 21.05 -15.91
CA PRO A 86 -25.52 20.04 -16.80
C PRO A 86 -24.01 19.85 -16.56
N TRP A 87 -23.29 20.89 -16.13
CA TRP A 87 -21.88 20.80 -15.75
C TRP A 87 -21.67 19.89 -14.52
N VAL A 88 -22.37 20.14 -13.42
CA VAL A 88 -22.28 19.33 -12.20
C VAL A 88 -22.73 17.90 -12.47
N TYR A 89 -23.85 17.70 -13.16
CA TYR A 89 -24.33 16.37 -13.53
C TYR A 89 -23.34 15.62 -14.42
N SER A 90 -22.65 16.32 -15.33
CA SER A 90 -21.58 15.71 -16.14
C SER A 90 -20.40 15.24 -15.29
N LEU A 91 -19.95 16.06 -14.33
CA LEU A 91 -18.86 15.71 -13.41
C LEU A 91 -19.22 14.51 -12.53
N VAL A 92 -20.45 14.49 -11.99
CA VAL A 92 -20.95 13.37 -11.17
C VAL A 92 -21.04 12.09 -12.01
N THR A 93 -21.60 12.18 -13.21
CA THR A 93 -21.72 11.06 -14.16
C THR A 93 -20.34 10.52 -14.53
N ALA A 94 -19.39 11.40 -14.86
CA ALA A 94 -18.02 11.03 -15.18
C ALA A 94 -17.31 10.37 -13.99
N PHE A 95 -17.49 10.91 -12.78
CA PHE A 95 -16.93 10.34 -11.55
C PHE A 95 -17.43 8.91 -11.34
N CYS A 96 -18.74 8.68 -11.44
CA CYS A 96 -19.34 7.36 -11.30
C CYS A 96 -18.85 6.38 -12.38
N ALA A 97 -18.74 6.83 -13.63
CA ALA A 97 -18.19 6.04 -14.72
C ALA A 97 -16.72 5.65 -14.45
N CYS A 98 -15.89 6.60 -14.00
CA CYS A 98 -14.50 6.34 -13.62
C CYS A 98 -14.39 5.35 -12.45
N CYS A 99 -15.23 5.47 -11.42
CA CYS A 99 -15.33 4.51 -10.33
C CYS A 99 -15.64 3.10 -10.84
N LEU A 100 -16.65 2.96 -11.70
CA LEU A 100 -17.04 1.68 -12.28
C LEU A 100 -15.91 1.08 -13.13
N LEU A 101 -15.26 1.89 -13.98
CA LEU A 101 -14.13 1.46 -14.81
C LEU A 101 -12.93 1.01 -13.97
N LEU A 102 -12.65 1.70 -12.87
CA LEU A 102 -11.58 1.32 -11.95
C LEU A 102 -11.85 -0.06 -11.34
N ILE A 103 -13.08 -0.30 -10.90
CA ILE A 103 -13.49 -1.59 -10.33
C ILE A 103 -13.43 -2.71 -11.37
N VAL A 104 -13.88 -2.44 -12.60
CA VAL A 104 -13.76 -3.41 -13.71
C VAL A 104 -12.30 -3.70 -14.03
N ALA A 105 -11.44 -2.68 -14.06
CA ALA A 105 -10.02 -2.86 -14.30
C ALA A 105 -9.34 -3.69 -13.20
N TRP A 106 -9.81 -3.58 -11.94
CA TRP A 106 -9.29 -4.36 -10.82
C TRP A 106 -9.79 -5.81 -10.85
N ARG A 107 -11.05 -6.02 -11.23
CA ARG A 107 -11.67 -7.35 -11.34
C ARG A 107 -10.86 -8.31 -12.20
N ASP A 108 -10.46 -7.83 -13.37
CA ASP A 108 -9.83 -8.66 -14.39
C ASP A 108 -8.28 -8.64 -14.27
N GLY A 109 -7.71 -7.87 -13.34
CA GLY A 109 -6.27 -7.82 -13.07
C GLY A 109 -5.41 -7.56 -14.32
N PRO A 110 -4.15 -8.04 -14.35
CA PRO A 110 -3.29 -8.01 -15.56
C PRO A 110 -3.88 -8.74 -16.79
N ALA A 111 -5.00 -9.47 -16.60
CA ALA A 111 -5.82 -10.02 -17.68
C ALA A 111 -6.76 -8.98 -18.34
N ALA A 112 -6.68 -7.71 -17.95
CA ALA A 112 -7.17 -6.52 -18.69
C ALA A 112 -6.61 -6.41 -20.14
N ARG A 113 -5.77 -7.35 -20.56
CA ARG A 113 -5.35 -7.57 -21.96
C ARG A 113 -6.37 -8.38 -22.78
N SER A 114 -7.41 -8.98 -22.18
CA SER A 114 -8.45 -9.66 -22.93
C SER A 114 -9.27 -8.68 -23.79
N PRO A 115 -9.49 -8.97 -25.09
CA PRO A 115 -10.27 -8.10 -25.98
C PRO A 115 -11.74 -7.96 -25.56
N ALA A 116 -12.27 -8.88 -24.74
CA ALA A 116 -13.62 -8.76 -24.19
C ALA A 116 -13.73 -7.62 -23.15
N THR A 117 -12.82 -7.56 -22.17
CA THR A 117 -12.80 -6.51 -21.14
C THR A 117 -12.63 -5.12 -21.75
N ARG A 118 -11.73 -4.97 -22.74
CA ARG A 118 -11.55 -3.69 -23.45
C ARG A 118 -12.82 -3.22 -24.16
N ARG A 119 -13.58 -4.15 -24.76
CA ARG A 119 -14.87 -3.84 -25.38
C ARG A 119 -15.89 -3.40 -24.33
N THR A 120 -15.97 -4.09 -23.19
CA THR A 120 -16.84 -3.69 -22.08
C THR A 120 -16.48 -2.30 -21.56
N MET A 121 -15.20 -2.02 -21.30
CA MET A 121 -14.76 -0.69 -20.85
C MET A 121 -15.08 0.40 -21.88
N ARG A 122 -14.84 0.15 -23.17
CA ARG A 122 -15.21 1.10 -24.24
C ARG A 122 -16.72 1.33 -24.31
N ARG A 123 -17.53 0.29 -24.12
CA ARG A 123 -19.00 0.42 -24.06
C ARG A 123 -19.44 1.26 -22.87
N VAL A 124 -18.86 1.03 -21.68
CA VAL A 124 -19.13 1.86 -20.50
C VAL A 124 -18.78 3.32 -20.78
N VAL A 125 -17.58 3.59 -21.32
CA VAL A 125 -17.18 4.95 -21.70
C VAL A 125 -18.13 5.56 -22.72
N ALA A 126 -18.50 4.81 -23.78
CA ALA A 126 -19.39 5.30 -24.82
C ALA A 126 -20.80 5.62 -24.28
N VAL A 127 -21.35 4.77 -23.41
CA VAL A 127 -22.66 4.98 -22.79
C VAL A 127 -22.64 6.22 -21.91
N TYR A 128 -21.66 6.34 -21.01
CA TYR A 128 -21.60 7.51 -20.11
C TYR A 128 -21.22 8.80 -20.84
N ALA A 129 -20.42 8.74 -21.92
CA ALA A 129 -20.17 9.88 -22.78
C ALA A 129 -21.44 10.31 -23.52
N ALA A 130 -22.24 9.36 -24.01
CA ALA A 130 -23.53 9.65 -24.63
C ALA A 130 -24.52 10.27 -23.63
N VAL A 131 -24.53 9.81 -22.38
CA VAL A 131 -25.31 10.44 -21.30
C VAL A 131 -24.88 11.89 -21.10
N ILE A 132 -23.58 12.17 -21.00
CA ILE A 132 -23.06 13.54 -20.85
C ILE A 132 -23.51 14.42 -22.02
N VAL A 133 -23.35 13.96 -23.27
CA VAL A 133 -23.83 14.70 -24.44
C VAL A 133 -25.34 14.93 -24.36
N GLY A 134 -26.11 13.92 -23.95
CA GLY A 134 -27.55 14.02 -23.75
C GLY A 134 -27.95 15.08 -22.72
N LEU A 135 -27.23 15.19 -21.59
CA LEU A 135 -27.47 16.22 -20.58
C LEU A 135 -27.33 17.63 -21.17
N TRP A 136 -26.26 17.88 -21.94
CA TRP A 136 -26.05 19.18 -22.58
C TRP A 136 -27.07 19.49 -23.67
N VAL A 137 -27.47 18.48 -24.46
CA VAL A 137 -28.50 18.64 -25.51
C VAL A 137 -29.86 18.94 -24.88
N LEU A 138 -30.25 18.20 -23.84
CA LEU A 138 -31.52 18.43 -23.14
C LEU A 138 -31.55 19.81 -22.48
N PHE A 139 -30.46 20.21 -21.82
CA PHE A 139 -30.34 21.55 -21.25
C PHE A 139 -30.49 22.65 -22.32
N ALA A 140 -29.86 22.49 -23.49
CA ALA A 140 -29.94 23.46 -24.58
C ALA A 140 -31.36 23.60 -25.17
N LEU A 141 -32.20 22.56 -25.05
CA LEU A 141 -33.59 22.55 -25.49
C LEU A 141 -34.57 23.01 -24.40
N ALA A 142 -34.14 23.03 -23.13
CA ALA A 142 -34.98 23.35 -22.00
C ALA A 142 -35.19 24.87 -21.84
N ASP A 143 -36.43 25.27 -21.54
CA ASP A 143 -36.75 26.66 -21.18
C ASP A 143 -36.68 26.84 -19.65
N VAL A 144 -35.53 27.34 -19.18
CA VAL A 144 -35.19 27.48 -17.75
C VAL A 144 -34.77 28.91 -17.38
N PRO A 145 -35.69 29.90 -17.47
CA PRO A 145 -35.36 31.32 -17.31
C PRO A 145 -35.10 31.77 -15.87
N ARG A 146 -35.53 30.97 -14.87
CA ARG A 146 -35.40 31.31 -13.44
C ARG A 146 -34.24 30.54 -12.84
N GLU A 147 -33.24 31.25 -12.33
CA GLU A 147 -32.12 30.63 -11.63
C GLU A 147 -32.59 29.95 -10.33
N ARG A 148 -32.27 28.65 -10.17
CA ARG A 148 -32.53 27.86 -8.97
C ARG A 148 -31.23 27.15 -8.55
N LEU A 149 -30.76 27.42 -7.32
CA LEU A 149 -29.47 26.89 -6.84
C LEU A 149 -29.58 25.61 -5.99
N ARG A 150 -30.77 25.32 -5.43
CA ARG A 150 -30.95 24.25 -4.42
C ARG A 150 -32.06 23.27 -4.75
N ASP A 151 -33.15 23.76 -5.30
CA ASP A 151 -34.39 23.02 -5.58
C ASP A 151 -34.67 22.91 -7.09
N LEU A 152 -33.63 23.05 -7.92
CA LEU A 152 -33.74 22.95 -9.38
C LEU A 152 -34.42 21.64 -9.82
N ASP A 153 -34.02 20.51 -9.20
CA ASP A 153 -34.54 19.18 -9.51
C ASP A 153 -36.05 19.04 -9.27
N THR A 154 -36.61 19.73 -8.26
CA THR A 154 -38.03 19.65 -7.91
C THR A 154 -38.84 20.75 -8.57
N TYR A 155 -38.28 21.96 -8.73
CA TYR A 155 -38.93 23.09 -9.39
C TYR A 155 -39.18 22.83 -10.87
N TYR A 156 -38.18 22.30 -11.59
CA TYR A 156 -38.28 22.00 -13.02
C TYR A 156 -38.74 20.56 -13.32
N ALA A 157 -39.32 19.89 -12.33
CA ALA A 157 -39.80 18.51 -12.43
C ALA A 157 -40.82 18.27 -13.56
N THR A 158 -41.61 19.29 -13.93
CA THR A 158 -42.67 19.20 -14.94
C THR A 158 -42.32 19.93 -16.24
N THR A 159 -41.16 20.58 -16.30
CA THR A 159 -40.72 21.34 -17.47
C THR A 159 -40.12 20.41 -18.52
N PRO A 160 -40.55 20.50 -19.79
CA PRO A 160 -40.04 19.63 -20.85
C PRO A 160 -38.54 19.85 -21.07
N PHE A 161 -37.86 18.78 -21.47
CA PHE A 161 -36.40 18.64 -21.62
C PHE A 161 -35.63 18.70 -20.30
N MET A 162 -35.97 19.61 -19.38
CA MET A 162 -35.33 19.70 -18.07
C MET A 162 -35.68 18.50 -17.18
N ARG A 163 -36.94 18.06 -17.21
CA ARG A 163 -37.37 16.84 -16.53
C ARG A 163 -36.59 15.62 -17.04
N GLU A 164 -36.46 15.51 -18.35
CA GLU A 164 -35.72 14.43 -19.00
C GLU A 164 -34.22 14.50 -18.64
N GLU A 165 -33.64 15.69 -18.52
CA GLU A 165 -32.25 15.88 -18.08
C GLU A 165 -32.05 15.35 -16.65
N ILE A 166 -32.91 15.79 -15.71
CA ILE A 166 -32.87 15.36 -14.31
C ILE A 166 -33.01 13.83 -14.22
N LEU A 167 -33.96 13.26 -14.95
CA LEU A 167 -34.15 11.80 -15.00
C LEU A 167 -32.96 11.07 -15.61
N LEU A 168 -32.41 11.58 -16.71
CA LEU A 168 -31.28 10.96 -17.39
C LEU A 168 -30.07 10.88 -16.47
N TYR A 169 -29.75 11.98 -15.78
CA TYR A 169 -28.70 12.03 -14.77
C TYR A 169 -28.99 11.04 -13.63
N LEU A 170 -30.18 11.09 -13.04
CA LEU A 170 -30.51 10.32 -11.84
C LEU A 170 -30.53 8.82 -12.12
N VAL A 171 -31.05 8.40 -13.27
CA VAL A 171 -31.01 7.01 -13.73
C VAL A 171 -29.58 6.56 -14.00
N ALA A 172 -28.78 7.36 -14.73
CA ALA A 172 -27.39 7.01 -15.01
C ALA A 172 -26.56 6.87 -13.73
N HIS A 173 -26.77 7.76 -12.76
CA HIS A 173 -26.13 7.72 -11.44
C HIS A 173 -26.58 6.49 -10.64
N THR A 174 -27.88 6.24 -10.56
CA THR A 174 -28.45 5.08 -9.85
C THR A 174 -27.90 3.76 -10.40
N VAL A 175 -27.87 3.61 -11.72
CA VAL A 175 -27.32 2.41 -12.38
C VAL A 175 -25.84 2.24 -12.05
N ALA A 176 -25.05 3.32 -12.12
CA ALA A 176 -23.63 3.27 -11.77
C ALA A 176 -23.40 2.84 -10.31
N CYS A 177 -24.14 3.45 -9.38
CA CYS A 177 -24.06 3.18 -7.95
C CYS A 177 -24.53 1.76 -7.62
N LEU A 178 -25.61 1.28 -8.25
CA LEU A 178 -26.12 -0.08 -8.03
C LEU A 178 -25.16 -1.15 -8.53
N LEU A 179 -24.62 -1.00 -9.75
CA LEU A 179 -23.64 -1.93 -10.31
C LEU A 179 -22.40 -1.98 -9.43
N THR A 180 -21.90 -0.81 -9.04
CA THR A 180 -20.72 -0.68 -8.17
C THR A 180 -20.96 -1.32 -6.81
N TYR A 181 -22.09 -1.03 -6.17
CA TYR A 181 -22.49 -1.61 -4.89
C TYR A 181 -22.56 -3.14 -4.96
N ARG A 182 -23.20 -3.69 -5.99
CA ARG A 182 -23.31 -5.15 -6.18
C ARG A 182 -21.95 -5.81 -6.37
N LEU A 183 -21.07 -5.21 -7.17
CA LEU A 183 -19.71 -5.72 -7.40
C LEU A 183 -18.91 -5.75 -6.10
N ILE A 184 -18.88 -4.64 -5.36
CA ILE A 184 -18.14 -4.54 -4.10
C ILE A 184 -18.72 -5.51 -3.07
N ARG A 185 -20.06 -5.62 -2.98
CA ARG A 185 -20.70 -6.51 -2.01
C ARG A 185 -20.39 -7.98 -2.29
N ASN A 186 -20.27 -8.37 -3.56
CA ASN A 186 -19.84 -9.71 -3.94
C ASN A 186 -18.40 -9.97 -3.51
N TRP A 187 -17.50 -8.99 -3.64
CA TRP A 187 -16.12 -9.10 -3.18
C TRP A 187 -15.99 -9.15 -1.66
N VAL A 188 -16.76 -8.37 -0.91
CA VAL A 188 -16.76 -8.40 0.57
C VAL A 188 -17.14 -9.78 1.12
N ARG A 189 -17.89 -10.57 0.35
CA ARG A 189 -18.28 -11.94 0.68
C ARG A 189 -17.26 -12.99 0.23
N ALA A 190 -16.28 -12.65 -0.60
CA ALA A 190 -15.23 -13.58 -0.99
C ALA A 190 -14.27 -13.82 0.18
N ASP A 191 -13.91 -15.09 0.40
CA ASP A 191 -12.99 -15.50 1.45
C ASP A 191 -11.52 -15.23 1.03
N GLY A 192 -10.66 -14.91 2.02
CA GLY A 192 -9.22 -14.66 1.80
C GLY A 192 -8.76 -13.20 1.73
N LEU A 193 -9.64 -12.23 1.99
CA LEU A 193 -9.27 -10.80 2.02
C LEU A 193 -8.66 -10.39 3.38
N ASP A 194 -7.55 -9.64 3.34
CA ASP A 194 -6.97 -9.00 4.53
C ASP A 194 -8.01 -8.09 5.23
N LEU A 195 -7.91 -8.00 6.56
CA LEU A 195 -8.87 -7.31 7.43
C LEU A 195 -9.01 -5.82 7.07
N TRP A 196 -7.91 -5.17 6.69
CA TRP A 196 -7.88 -3.76 6.27
C TRP A 196 -8.54 -3.53 4.91
N LEU A 197 -8.27 -4.42 3.95
CA LEU A 197 -8.91 -4.39 2.63
C LEU A 197 -10.41 -4.65 2.75
N ARG A 198 -10.80 -5.63 3.59
CA ARG A 198 -12.20 -5.91 3.90
C ARG A 198 -12.89 -4.73 4.57
N GLY A 199 -12.19 -4.03 5.47
CA GLY A 199 -12.65 -2.77 6.08
C GLY A 199 -12.89 -1.68 5.02
N GLY A 200 -11.94 -1.48 4.10
CA GLY A 200 -12.07 -0.50 3.02
C GLY A 200 -13.22 -0.80 2.07
N LEU A 201 -13.38 -2.06 1.66
CA LEU A 201 -14.50 -2.49 0.81
C LEU A 201 -15.85 -2.35 1.52
N LYS A 202 -15.93 -2.63 2.84
CA LYS A 202 -17.15 -2.40 3.63
C LYS A 202 -17.51 -0.91 3.70
N ALA A 203 -16.54 -0.05 3.98
CA ALA A 203 -16.74 1.41 3.97
C ALA A 203 -17.23 1.90 2.60
N LEU A 204 -16.58 1.45 1.51
CA LEU A 204 -16.99 1.76 0.15
C LEU A 204 -18.42 1.27 -0.15
N SER A 205 -18.78 0.05 0.30
CA SER A 205 -20.13 -0.50 0.17
C SER A 205 -21.19 0.39 0.85
N ILE A 206 -20.90 0.87 2.06
CA ILE A 206 -21.79 1.76 2.82
C ILE A 206 -21.95 3.09 2.08
N GLY A 207 -20.85 3.65 1.56
CA GLY A 207 -20.88 4.87 0.77
C GLY A 207 -21.78 4.77 -0.47
N TYR A 208 -21.66 3.71 -1.27
CA TYR A 208 -22.54 3.50 -2.42
C TYR A 208 -23.99 3.18 -2.04
N ALA A 209 -24.23 2.51 -0.91
CA ALA A 209 -25.58 2.30 -0.40
C ALA A 209 -26.24 3.64 -0.01
N LEU A 210 -25.49 4.56 0.59
CA LEU A 210 -25.97 5.91 0.90
C LEU A 210 -26.25 6.73 -0.36
N ASN A 211 -25.44 6.61 -1.43
CA ASN A 211 -25.78 7.23 -2.72
C ASN A 211 -27.11 6.70 -3.29
N LEU A 212 -27.41 5.41 -3.15
CA LEU A 212 -28.71 4.87 -3.55
C LEU A 212 -29.87 5.43 -2.71
N VAL A 213 -29.64 5.73 -1.43
CA VAL A 213 -30.62 6.42 -0.58
C VAL A 213 -30.82 7.87 -1.05
N TYR A 214 -29.74 8.55 -1.44
CA TYR A 214 -29.81 9.86 -2.10
C TYR A 214 -30.64 9.81 -3.39
N ASP A 215 -30.38 8.83 -4.26
CA ASP A 215 -31.12 8.66 -5.52
C ASP A 215 -32.60 8.37 -5.27
N ALA A 216 -32.90 7.45 -4.35
CA ALA A 216 -34.27 7.13 -3.97
C ALA A 216 -35.01 8.35 -3.40
N SER A 217 -34.32 9.17 -2.60
CA SER A 217 -34.84 10.42 -2.05
C SER A 217 -35.21 11.41 -3.15
N LYS A 218 -34.31 11.62 -4.11
CA LYS A 218 -34.52 12.50 -5.27
C LYS A 218 -35.63 12.00 -6.19
N LEU A 219 -35.63 10.71 -6.55
CA LEU A 219 -36.66 10.10 -7.39
C LEU A 219 -38.04 10.17 -6.73
N THR A 220 -38.11 9.93 -5.42
CA THR A 220 -39.38 10.00 -4.67
C THR A 220 -39.94 11.43 -4.67
N ALA A 221 -39.09 12.44 -4.44
CA ALA A 221 -39.52 13.84 -4.51
C ALA A 221 -40.02 14.22 -5.92
N LEU A 222 -39.34 13.73 -6.97
CA LEU A 222 -39.72 13.98 -8.36
C LEU A 222 -41.08 13.32 -8.71
N VAL A 223 -41.26 12.05 -8.34
CA VAL A 223 -42.52 11.33 -8.56
C VAL A 223 -43.67 11.94 -7.74
N ALA A 224 -43.40 12.39 -6.52
CA ALA A 224 -44.38 13.08 -5.70
C ALA A 224 -44.87 14.37 -6.37
N ARG A 225 -43.96 15.16 -6.94
CA ARG A 225 -44.31 16.37 -7.71
C ARG A 225 -45.20 16.06 -8.90
N TRP A 226 -44.97 14.96 -9.61
CA TRP A 226 -45.85 14.51 -10.69
C TRP A 226 -47.22 14.02 -10.20
N ALA A 227 -47.27 13.44 -8.99
CA ALA A 227 -48.50 13.06 -8.32
C ALA A 227 -49.22 14.23 -7.62
N GLY A 228 -48.76 15.48 -7.80
CA GLY A 228 -49.33 16.67 -7.17
C GLY A 228 -49.04 16.82 -5.67
N HIS A 229 -48.14 16.01 -5.10
CA HIS A 229 -47.73 16.07 -3.70
C HIS A 229 -46.41 16.85 -3.55
N ASP A 230 -46.23 17.53 -2.41
CA ASP A 230 -45.00 18.24 -2.09
C ASP A 230 -44.14 17.46 -1.09
N LEU A 231 -43.12 16.78 -1.60
CA LEU A 231 -42.11 16.04 -0.84
C LEU A 231 -40.72 16.64 -1.04
N ASP A 232 -40.64 17.93 -1.35
CA ASP A 232 -39.37 18.63 -1.65
C ASP A 232 -38.42 18.65 -0.48
N TRP A 233 -38.93 18.47 0.74
CA TRP A 233 -38.11 18.32 1.94
C TRP A 233 -37.11 17.16 1.81
N LEU A 234 -37.50 16.07 1.15
CA LEU A 234 -36.65 14.90 0.93
C LEU A 234 -35.47 15.22 -0.01
N SER A 235 -35.72 16.00 -1.06
CA SER A 235 -34.69 16.47 -2.00
C SER A 235 -33.80 17.58 -1.41
N THR A 236 -34.37 18.44 -0.57
CA THR A 236 -33.70 19.68 -0.11
C THR A 236 -32.97 19.50 1.20
N HIS A 237 -33.47 18.65 2.11
CA HIS A 237 -32.92 18.50 3.47
C HIS A 237 -32.30 17.14 3.74
N VAL A 238 -32.79 16.05 3.13
CA VAL A 238 -32.26 14.70 3.38
C VAL A 238 -31.13 14.35 2.40
N ALA A 239 -31.30 14.67 1.12
CA ALA A 239 -30.32 14.32 0.09
C ALA A 239 -28.91 14.94 0.33
N PRO A 240 -28.75 16.24 0.66
CA PRO A 240 -27.42 16.83 0.86
C PRO A 240 -26.57 16.20 2.01
N PRO A 241 -27.09 15.98 3.22
CA PRO A 241 -26.29 15.32 4.27
C PRO A 241 -26.01 13.85 3.94
N VAL A 242 -26.95 13.13 3.30
CA VAL A 242 -26.73 11.74 2.90
C VAL A 242 -25.57 11.63 1.92
N VAL A 243 -25.51 12.49 0.89
CA VAL A 243 -24.41 12.46 -0.08
C VAL A 243 -23.08 12.91 0.54
N ALA A 244 -23.09 13.84 1.50
CA ALA A 244 -21.90 14.24 2.25
C ALA A 244 -21.31 13.08 3.07
N VAL A 245 -22.16 12.33 3.78
CA VAL A 245 -21.73 11.14 4.55
C VAL A 245 -21.27 10.04 3.59
N ALA A 246 -21.97 9.82 2.48
CA ALA A 246 -21.57 8.89 1.43
C ALA A 246 -20.15 9.18 0.92
N ALA A 247 -19.85 10.45 0.67
CA ALA A 247 -18.54 10.92 0.23
C ALA A 247 -17.42 10.55 1.21
N ILE A 248 -17.65 10.74 2.51
CA ILE A 248 -16.69 10.41 3.57
C ILE A 248 -16.41 8.90 3.55
N PHE A 249 -17.46 8.07 3.50
CA PHE A 249 -17.29 6.61 3.43
C PHE A 249 -16.56 6.15 2.16
N ILE A 250 -16.85 6.78 1.02
CA ILE A 250 -16.14 6.50 -0.25
C ILE A 250 -14.66 6.89 -0.13
N ALA A 251 -14.36 8.08 0.41
CA ALA A 251 -12.98 8.54 0.63
C ALA A 251 -12.22 7.60 1.59
N VAL A 252 -12.82 7.24 2.72
CA VAL A 252 -12.26 6.26 3.66
C VAL A 252 -12.04 4.92 2.98
N GLY A 253 -12.98 4.45 2.17
CA GLY A 253 -12.88 3.20 1.42
C GLY A 253 -11.68 3.15 0.46
N PHE A 254 -11.31 4.28 -0.15
CA PHE A 254 -10.11 4.37 -0.99
C PHE A 254 -8.80 4.52 -0.19
N ILE A 255 -8.84 5.18 0.97
CA ILE A 255 -7.64 5.44 1.79
C ILE A 255 -7.25 4.22 2.62
N LEU A 256 -8.22 3.52 3.22
CA LEU A 256 -8.00 2.49 4.23
C LEU A 256 -7.12 1.31 3.74
N PRO A 257 -7.35 0.74 2.53
CA PRO A 257 -6.52 -0.34 2.03
C PRO A 257 -5.04 0.05 1.83
N HIS A 258 -4.80 1.30 1.42
CA HIS A 258 -3.45 1.82 1.20
C HIS A 258 -2.77 2.22 2.51
N GLY A 259 -3.55 2.73 3.47
CA GLY A 259 -3.08 3.01 4.82
C GLY A 259 -2.65 1.75 5.55
N GLY A 260 -3.40 0.65 5.37
CA GLY A 260 -3.08 -0.67 5.93
C GLY A 260 -1.74 -1.20 5.43
N GLN A 261 -1.51 -1.21 4.11
CA GLN A 261 -0.24 -1.65 3.52
C GLN A 261 0.94 -0.78 3.97
N TYR A 262 0.81 0.54 3.91
CA TYR A 262 1.86 1.46 4.35
C TYR A 262 2.18 1.32 5.85
N LEU A 263 1.16 1.13 6.69
CA LEU A 263 1.33 0.97 8.13
C LEU A 263 1.92 -0.42 8.45
N HIS A 264 1.52 -1.46 7.73
CA HIS A 264 2.04 -2.81 7.88
C HIS A 264 3.53 -2.87 7.52
N ASP A 265 3.94 -2.29 6.39
CA ASP A 265 5.35 -2.21 5.99
C ASP A 265 6.18 -1.42 7.01
N ARG A 266 5.65 -0.28 7.48
CA ARG A 266 6.30 0.53 8.52
C ARG A 266 6.39 -0.20 9.86
N TRP A 267 5.37 -0.97 10.21
CA TRP A 267 5.33 -1.75 11.43
C TRP A 267 6.33 -2.89 11.37
N ARG A 268 6.39 -3.62 10.26
CA ARG A 268 7.40 -4.67 10.00
C ARG A 268 8.83 -4.11 10.10
N VAL A 269 9.11 -2.98 9.44
CA VAL A 269 10.44 -2.33 9.53
C VAL A 269 10.76 -1.90 10.96
N ARG A 270 9.79 -1.35 11.71
CA ARG A 270 9.97 -0.99 13.12
C ARG A 270 10.17 -2.22 14.01
N GLU A 271 9.43 -3.29 13.74
CA GLU A 271 9.51 -4.53 14.48
C GLU A 271 10.87 -5.19 14.25
N SER A 272 11.29 -5.41 13.00
CA SER A 272 12.63 -5.92 12.66
C SER A 272 13.73 -5.04 13.26
N HIS A 273 13.59 -3.70 13.19
CA HIS A 273 14.55 -2.80 13.83
C HIS A 273 14.58 -2.96 15.36
N ARG A 274 13.44 -3.19 16.02
CA ARG A 274 13.39 -3.50 17.46
C ARG A 274 13.94 -4.88 17.77
N ARG A 275 13.64 -5.89 16.95
CA ARG A 275 14.08 -7.28 17.11
C ARG A 275 15.59 -7.40 17.01
N LEU A 276 16.23 -6.65 16.13
CA LEU A 276 17.69 -6.54 16.00
C LEU A 276 18.39 -5.70 17.09
N ARG A 277 17.64 -5.12 18.05
CA ARG A 277 18.21 -4.26 19.09
C ARG A 277 19.20 -4.96 20.03
N PRO A 278 18.89 -6.13 20.59
CA PRO A 278 19.81 -6.88 21.45
C PRO A 278 21.13 -7.22 20.78
N LEU A 279 21.10 -7.79 19.57
CA LEU A 279 22.30 -8.18 18.83
C LEU A 279 23.14 -6.95 18.42
N TYR A 280 22.50 -5.85 18.03
CA TYR A 280 23.20 -4.59 17.79
C TYR A 280 23.91 -4.04 19.04
N LEU A 281 23.26 -4.10 20.20
CA LEU A 281 23.89 -3.62 21.44
C LEU A 281 25.10 -4.48 21.82
N LEU A 282 25.01 -5.80 21.62
CA LEU A 282 26.10 -6.75 21.87
C LEU A 282 27.29 -6.49 20.92
N THR A 283 27.03 -6.43 19.61
CA THR A 283 28.06 -6.16 18.58
C THR A 283 28.64 -4.75 18.67
N ARG A 284 27.88 -3.75 19.11
CA ARG A 284 28.42 -2.39 19.36
C ARG A 284 29.48 -2.35 20.46
N THR A 285 29.51 -3.34 21.37
CA THR A 285 30.61 -3.41 22.37
C THR A 285 31.94 -3.90 21.78
N VAL A 286 31.91 -4.44 20.56
CA VAL A 286 33.06 -4.97 19.81
C VAL A 286 33.68 -3.84 18.97
N ASP A 287 32.84 -3.10 18.27
CA ASP A 287 33.25 -2.09 17.32
C ASP A 287 33.10 -0.72 17.99
N GLY A 288 34.17 -0.21 18.61
CA GLY A 288 34.18 1.10 19.27
C GLY A 288 33.90 2.30 18.35
N SER A 289 33.63 2.05 17.07
CA SER A 289 33.27 3.05 16.08
C SER A 289 31.82 3.53 16.27
N ARG A 290 31.68 4.80 16.64
CA ARG A 290 30.39 5.48 16.65
C ARG A 290 29.97 5.74 15.20
N VAL A 291 29.07 4.92 14.66
CA VAL A 291 28.42 5.25 13.38
C VAL A 291 27.71 6.60 13.56
N PRO A 292 28.00 7.62 12.72
CA PRO A 292 27.41 8.94 12.88
C PRO A 292 25.88 8.86 12.79
N PHE A 293 25.22 9.38 13.83
CA PHE A 293 23.77 9.35 13.98
C PHE A 293 23.15 10.34 12.99
N ALA A 294 22.81 9.90 11.78
CA ALA A 294 22.13 10.72 10.80
C ALA A 294 20.65 10.89 11.20
N LEU A 295 20.31 12.00 11.86
CA LEU A 295 18.96 12.31 12.33
C LEU A 295 17.89 12.27 11.22
N ARG A 296 18.28 12.47 9.94
CA ARG A 296 17.37 12.49 8.76
C ARG A 296 17.31 11.19 7.94
N ALA A 297 17.86 10.07 8.41
CA ALA A 297 17.75 8.80 7.67
C ALA A 297 16.33 8.18 7.78
N THR A 298 15.77 7.72 6.65
CA THR A 298 14.49 7.00 6.60
C THR A 298 14.53 5.72 7.44
N PRO A 299 13.39 5.21 7.95
CA PRO A 299 13.36 4.01 8.79
C PRO A 299 13.93 2.77 8.08
N GLU A 300 13.71 2.62 6.77
CA GLU A 300 14.32 1.55 5.96
C GLU A 300 15.85 1.66 5.94
N LEU A 301 16.39 2.87 5.67
CA LEU A 301 17.84 3.10 5.69
C LEU A 301 18.44 2.85 7.08
N ARG A 302 17.71 3.15 8.15
CA ARG A 302 18.14 2.83 9.52
C ARG A 302 18.15 1.32 9.80
N LEU A 303 17.23 0.56 9.21
CA LEU A 303 17.23 -0.90 9.29
C LEU A 303 18.41 -1.48 8.51
N THR A 304 18.58 -1.12 7.23
CA THR A 304 19.69 -1.60 6.39
C THR A 304 21.04 -1.27 7.00
N ARG A 305 21.27 -0.04 7.49
CA ARG A 305 22.53 0.31 8.16
C ARG A 305 22.79 -0.52 9.41
N ARG A 306 21.74 -0.84 10.18
CA ARG A 306 21.85 -1.68 11.38
C ARG A 306 22.22 -3.11 11.01
N GLU A 307 21.61 -3.66 9.97
CA GLU A 307 21.90 -5.00 9.45
C GLU A 307 23.33 -5.09 8.91
N THR A 308 23.76 -4.13 8.09
CA THR A 308 25.14 -4.04 7.59
C THR A 308 26.13 -3.96 8.74
N PHE A 309 25.89 -3.09 9.73
CA PHE A 309 26.77 -2.99 10.90
C PHE A 309 26.87 -4.30 11.68
N ILE A 310 25.75 -4.98 11.92
CA ILE A 310 25.74 -6.28 12.61
C ILE A 310 26.56 -7.29 11.81
N ARG A 311 26.35 -7.38 10.48
CA ARG A 311 27.09 -8.30 9.61
C ARG A 311 28.59 -8.03 9.60
N ASP A 312 29.00 -6.77 9.48
CA ASP A 312 30.41 -6.38 9.51
C ASP A 312 31.06 -6.71 10.86
N ALA A 313 30.35 -6.48 11.96
CA ALA A 313 30.83 -6.80 13.30
C ALA A 313 30.92 -8.32 13.52
N LEU A 314 29.95 -9.10 13.02
CA LEU A 314 29.98 -10.57 13.06
C LEU A 314 31.14 -11.12 12.20
N LEU A 315 31.37 -10.56 11.01
CA LEU A 315 32.52 -10.91 10.16
C LEU A 315 33.84 -10.67 10.90
N ARG A 316 33.99 -9.57 11.64
CA ARG A 316 35.18 -9.33 12.48
C ARG A 316 35.32 -10.31 13.66
N LEU A 317 34.20 -10.86 14.14
CA LEU A 317 34.17 -11.85 15.22
C LEU A 317 34.45 -13.27 14.75
N THR A 318 34.35 -13.56 13.45
CA THR A 318 34.55 -14.93 12.90
C THR A 318 35.82 -15.61 13.41
N ARG A 319 36.94 -14.88 13.48
CA ARG A 319 38.23 -15.37 13.99
C ARG A 319 38.25 -15.76 15.48
N HIS A 320 37.22 -15.38 16.24
CA HIS A 320 37.07 -15.72 17.67
C HIS A 320 35.86 -16.62 17.92
N LEU A 321 35.17 -17.09 16.88
CA LEU A 321 34.08 -18.05 17.04
C LEU A 321 34.67 -19.44 17.28
N ASP A 322 34.34 -20.03 18.41
CA ASP A 322 34.66 -21.42 18.73
C ASP A 322 33.55 -22.32 18.16
N GLU A 323 33.91 -23.10 17.14
CA GLU A 323 32.99 -23.99 16.43
C GLU A 323 32.60 -25.22 17.28
N ASP A 324 33.52 -25.71 18.11
CA ASP A 324 33.25 -26.85 18.98
C ASP A 324 32.30 -26.44 20.10
N LEU A 325 32.45 -25.22 20.63
CA LEU A 325 31.47 -24.63 21.55
C LEU A 325 30.10 -24.46 20.89
N ARG A 326 30.05 -24.05 19.62
CA ARG A 326 28.78 -23.91 18.88
C ARG A 326 28.08 -25.26 18.74
N ARG A 327 28.80 -26.32 18.42
CA ARG A 327 28.25 -27.68 18.33
C ARG A 327 27.72 -28.18 19.67
N ARG A 328 28.53 -28.10 20.74
CA ARG A 328 28.09 -28.49 22.10
C ARG A 328 26.89 -27.69 22.59
N ALA A 329 26.84 -26.39 22.29
CA ALA A 329 25.69 -25.55 22.65
C ALA A 329 24.44 -25.86 21.83
N TYR A 330 24.58 -26.36 20.60
CA TYR A 330 23.45 -26.82 19.80
C TYR A 330 22.87 -28.11 20.35
N ASP A 331 23.73 -29.11 20.62
CA ASP A 331 23.32 -30.39 21.20
C ASP A 331 22.66 -30.19 22.58
N ALA A 332 23.28 -29.36 23.44
CA ALA A 332 22.71 -28.98 24.73
C ALA A 332 21.34 -28.27 24.61
N ALA A 333 21.11 -27.49 23.55
CA ALA A 333 19.81 -26.85 23.34
C ALA A 333 18.73 -27.84 22.86
N LEU A 334 19.11 -28.85 22.09
CA LEU A 334 18.22 -29.96 21.72
C LEU A 334 17.88 -30.83 22.93
N ASP A 335 18.85 -31.12 23.80
CA ASP A 335 18.65 -31.88 25.04
C ASP A 335 17.69 -31.18 26.02
N LEU A 336 17.66 -29.84 25.97
CA LEU A 336 16.69 -29.02 26.71
C LEU A 336 15.29 -28.97 26.06
N GLY A 337 15.08 -29.69 24.96
CA GLY A 337 13.80 -29.80 24.25
C GLY A 337 13.46 -28.61 23.36
N HIS A 338 14.45 -27.82 22.93
CA HIS A 338 14.20 -26.73 21.99
C HIS A 338 14.12 -27.22 20.54
N GLU A 339 13.18 -26.68 19.77
CA GLU A 339 13.08 -26.89 18.33
C GLU A 339 14.40 -26.60 17.60
N PRO A 340 14.77 -27.36 16.53
CA PRO A 340 16.06 -27.24 15.85
C PRO A 340 16.44 -25.81 15.43
N GLY A 341 15.49 -25.06 14.86
CA GLY A 341 15.72 -23.67 14.45
C GLY A 341 16.00 -22.72 15.64
N ARG A 342 15.37 -22.98 16.79
CA ARG A 342 15.61 -22.22 18.02
C ARG A 342 16.93 -22.65 18.69
N ALA A 343 17.24 -23.93 18.68
CA ALA A 343 18.50 -24.49 19.18
C ALA A 343 19.70 -23.88 18.44
N LYS A 344 19.63 -23.76 17.10
CA LYS A 344 20.64 -23.09 16.27
C LYS A 344 20.87 -21.63 16.70
N ALA A 345 19.79 -20.89 16.95
CA ALA A 345 19.86 -19.51 17.40
C ALA A 345 20.42 -19.34 18.83
N LEU A 346 20.13 -20.28 19.74
CA LEU A 346 20.71 -20.35 21.08
C LEU A 346 22.21 -20.63 21.05
N ALA A 347 22.62 -21.64 20.29
CA ALA A 347 24.03 -21.98 20.09
C ALA A 347 24.82 -20.79 19.54
N ALA A 348 24.30 -20.16 18.48
CA ALA A 348 24.86 -18.93 17.92
C ALA A 348 24.99 -17.80 18.95
N ALA A 349 23.97 -17.58 19.78
CA ALA A 349 23.99 -16.55 20.82
C ALA A 349 25.06 -16.83 21.90
N VAL A 350 25.24 -18.09 22.31
CA VAL A 350 26.28 -18.53 23.25
C VAL A 350 27.67 -18.27 22.64
N THR A 351 27.92 -18.74 21.42
CA THR A 351 29.21 -18.58 20.74
C THR A 351 29.55 -17.11 20.49
N ILE A 352 28.58 -16.27 20.09
CA ILE A 352 28.81 -14.83 19.90
C ILE A 352 29.13 -14.15 21.24
N ARG A 353 28.44 -14.48 22.34
CA ARG A 353 28.76 -13.92 23.67
C ARG A 353 30.17 -14.31 24.12
N ASP A 354 30.58 -15.55 23.86
CA ASP A 354 31.90 -16.03 24.23
C ASP A 354 33.00 -15.39 23.37
N ALA A 355 32.80 -15.30 22.05
CA ALA A 355 33.71 -14.61 21.13
C ALA A 355 33.89 -13.12 21.48
N VAL A 356 32.80 -12.43 21.86
CA VAL A 356 32.86 -11.04 22.35
C VAL A 356 33.67 -10.95 23.64
N ALA A 357 33.50 -11.90 24.56
CA ALA A 357 34.25 -11.94 25.81
C ALA A 357 35.74 -12.27 25.57
N ALA A 358 36.04 -13.22 24.69
CA ALA A 358 37.40 -13.59 24.29
C ALA A 358 38.15 -12.40 23.68
N ARG A 359 37.51 -11.67 22.74
CA ARG A 359 38.09 -10.46 22.15
C ARG A 359 38.29 -9.31 23.13
N LYS A 360 37.46 -9.20 24.19
CA LYS A 360 37.70 -8.22 25.27
C LYS A 360 38.91 -8.59 26.14
N ARG A 361 39.19 -9.88 26.32
CA ARG A 361 40.36 -10.38 27.06
C ARG A 361 41.65 -10.29 26.24
N ALA A 362 41.54 -10.44 24.92
CA ALA A 362 42.61 -10.26 23.96
C ALA A 362 42.27 -9.11 22.99
N PRO A 363 42.33 -7.83 23.43
CA PRO A 363 42.30 -6.73 22.48
C PRO A 363 43.47 -6.96 21.52
N ASP A 364 43.24 -6.90 20.21
CA ASP A 364 44.32 -7.01 19.24
C ASP A 364 45.47 -6.11 19.69
N GLY A 365 46.63 -6.70 19.98
CA GLY A 365 47.87 -6.00 20.27
C GLY A 365 48.44 -5.31 19.02
N GLY A 366 47.59 -4.66 18.23
CA GLY A 366 47.96 -3.80 17.14
C GLY A 366 48.23 -2.41 17.69
N THR A 367 49.50 -2.11 17.95
CA THR A 367 50.02 -0.76 17.80
C THR A 367 49.43 -0.20 16.49
N PRO A 368 48.71 0.94 16.48
CA PRO A 368 48.36 1.55 15.21
C PRO A 368 49.66 1.75 14.45
N PRO A 369 49.79 1.36 13.17
CA PRO A 369 50.96 1.76 12.41
C PRO A 369 50.98 3.27 12.49
N THR A 370 51.98 3.78 13.19
CA THR A 370 52.33 5.19 13.15
C THR A 370 52.66 5.43 11.70
N LEU A 371 51.69 5.96 10.94
CA LEU A 371 51.96 6.54 9.64
C LEU A 371 52.91 7.70 9.93
N VAL A 372 54.20 7.39 9.92
CA VAL A 372 55.24 8.37 9.68
C VAL A 372 54.85 9.01 8.36
N SER A 373 54.49 10.29 8.42
CA SER A 373 54.33 11.15 7.25
C SER A 373 55.61 11.07 6.43
N GLY A 374 55.58 10.24 5.39
CA GLY A 374 56.52 10.21 4.28
C GLY A 374 55.71 10.24 2.99
N PRO A 375 56.18 10.91 1.92
CA PRO A 375 55.38 11.06 0.70
C PRO A 375 55.05 9.68 0.12
N LEU A 376 53.78 9.48 -0.22
CA LEU A 376 53.31 8.28 -0.91
C LEU A 376 54.00 8.18 -2.28
N VAL A 377 55.07 7.41 -2.36
CA VAL A 377 55.60 6.85 -3.61
C VAL A 377 54.94 5.49 -3.79
N PHE A 378 54.07 5.37 -4.79
CA PHE A 378 53.48 4.09 -5.22
C PHE A 378 54.51 3.32 -6.07
N PRO A 379 55.00 2.14 -5.66
CA PRO A 379 55.69 1.23 -6.56
C PRO A 379 54.64 0.35 -7.24
N GLY A 380 54.37 0.59 -8.54
CA GLY A 380 53.46 -0.27 -9.31
C GLY A 380 52.77 0.34 -10.54
N LEU A 381 53.16 1.53 -11.00
CA LEU A 381 52.69 2.07 -12.29
C LEU A 381 53.83 2.71 -13.09
N ALA A 382 54.96 2.01 -13.21
CA ALA A 382 56.07 2.41 -14.07
C ALA A 382 56.81 1.17 -14.59
N ALA A 383 56.16 0.42 -15.49
CA ALA A 383 56.83 -0.45 -16.44
C ALA A 383 55.93 -0.59 -17.67
N GLY A 384 56.30 0.07 -18.77
CA GLY A 384 55.68 -0.16 -20.07
C GLY A 384 55.03 1.05 -20.75
N LEU A 385 55.65 2.23 -20.70
CA LEU A 385 55.44 3.27 -21.71
C LEU A 385 56.79 3.85 -22.12
N GLY A 386 57.32 3.28 -23.18
CA GLY A 386 58.57 3.66 -23.81
C GLY A 386 58.88 2.67 -24.92
N ASP A 387 58.06 2.63 -25.97
CA ASP A 387 58.52 2.98 -27.31
C ASP A 387 57.37 2.95 -28.34
N LEU A 388 57.58 3.71 -29.42
CA LEU A 388 56.81 3.76 -30.68
C LEU A 388 55.63 4.75 -30.75
N ALA A 389 56.06 5.99 -30.99
CA ALA A 389 55.46 6.90 -31.95
C ALA A 389 54.93 6.21 -33.22
N GLY A 390 53.72 6.58 -33.63
CA GLY A 390 53.12 6.17 -34.90
C GLY A 390 51.63 6.46 -34.98
N ALA A 391 51.25 7.72 -35.14
CA ALA A 391 49.94 8.08 -35.69
C ALA A 391 49.88 7.60 -37.18
N PRO A 392 48.69 7.30 -37.77
CA PRO A 392 47.67 8.33 -37.98
C PRO A 392 46.21 7.89 -37.78
N GLY A 393 45.39 8.83 -37.31
CA GLY A 393 44.16 9.31 -37.96
C GLY A 393 42.88 8.44 -37.97
N PRO A 394 41.68 9.07 -38.01
CA PRO A 394 40.45 8.50 -37.48
C PRO A 394 39.43 8.11 -38.56
N THR A 395 38.73 6.97 -38.42
CA THR A 395 37.51 6.70 -39.20
C THR A 395 36.55 5.72 -38.53
N ALA A 396 35.27 6.09 -38.58
CA ALA A 396 34.08 5.25 -38.71
C ALA A 396 33.49 4.54 -37.47
N PHE A 397 32.39 5.13 -36.98
CA PHE A 397 31.24 4.43 -36.39
C PHE A 397 30.75 3.29 -37.31
N PRO A 398 30.36 2.11 -36.78
CA PRO A 398 29.55 1.17 -37.53
C PRO A 398 28.05 1.42 -37.31
N ASP A 399 27.34 1.53 -38.43
CA ASP A 399 25.90 1.56 -38.60
C ASP A 399 25.17 0.36 -37.96
N PRO A 400 23.95 0.52 -37.42
CA PRO A 400 23.14 -0.57 -36.89
C PRO A 400 22.35 -1.23 -38.03
N SER A 401 22.95 -2.18 -38.75
CA SER A 401 22.24 -2.93 -39.80
C SER A 401 22.77 -4.36 -39.96
N THR A 402 22.73 -5.15 -38.90
CA THR A 402 22.79 -6.62 -38.98
C THR A 402 21.90 -7.27 -37.91
N CYS A 403 20.58 -7.11 -38.06
CA CYS A 403 19.60 -7.95 -37.38
C CYS A 403 19.47 -9.27 -38.15
N VAL A 404 20.29 -10.26 -37.80
CA VAL A 404 20.08 -11.64 -38.22
C VAL A 404 18.86 -12.20 -37.47
N ARG A 405 17.77 -12.43 -38.22
CA ARG A 405 16.56 -13.14 -37.77
C ARG A 405 16.94 -14.53 -37.25
N ARG A 406 16.69 -14.80 -35.98
CA ARG A 406 16.57 -16.17 -35.45
C ARG A 406 15.17 -16.73 -35.73
N PRO A 407 15.03 -17.97 -36.21
CA PRO A 407 13.73 -18.62 -36.38
C PRO A 407 13.15 -19.05 -35.02
N ALA A 408 11.82 -19.05 -34.94
CA ALA A 408 11.05 -19.40 -33.74
C ALA A 408 11.17 -20.89 -33.38
N PRO A 409 11.17 -21.26 -32.08
CA PRO A 409 11.17 -22.66 -31.68
C PRO A 409 9.79 -23.32 -31.87
N ASP A 410 9.87 -24.61 -32.16
CA ASP A 410 8.83 -25.56 -32.56
C ASP A 410 7.73 -25.76 -31.50
N ARG A 411 6.48 -25.91 -31.98
CA ARG A 411 5.25 -26.02 -31.17
C ARG A 411 4.81 -27.48 -31.04
N SER A 412 5.63 -28.33 -30.43
CA SER A 412 5.27 -29.74 -30.20
C SER A 412 5.66 -30.22 -28.79
N ALA A 413 5.25 -29.47 -27.76
CA ALA A 413 5.28 -29.92 -26.37
C ALA A 413 4.20 -29.19 -25.55
N PHE A 414 2.93 -29.52 -25.81
CA PHE A 414 1.83 -29.21 -24.89
C PHE A 414 1.20 -30.52 -24.43
N PRO A 415 1.03 -30.75 -23.11
CA PRO A 415 0.30 -31.90 -22.61
C PRO A 415 -1.21 -31.81 -22.91
N ASP A 416 -1.81 -32.97 -23.12
CA ASP A 416 -3.23 -33.22 -23.41
C ASP A 416 -4.19 -32.61 -22.35
N PRO A 417 -5.24 -31.85 -22.72
CA PRO A 417 -6.18 -31.22 -21.77
C PRO A 417 -7.17 -32.19 -21.10
N SER A 418 -7.10 -33.50 -21.35
CA SER A 418 -8.14 -34.45 -20.93
C SER A 418 -7.77 -35.39 -19.77
N ALA A 419 -6.62 -35.22 -19.12
CA ALA A 419 -6.24 -35.99 -17.93
C ALA A 419 -6.80 -35.36 -16.62
N PRO A 420 -7.42 -36.14 -15.71
CA PRO A 420 -7.85 -35.63 -14.40
C PRO A 420 -6.64 -35.32 -13.51
N PRO A 421 -6.67 -34.28 -12.66
CA PRO A 421 -5.55 -33.92 -11.80
C PRO A 421 -5.37 -34.94 -10.65
N ASP A 422 -4.12 -35.32 -10.40
CA ASP A 422 -3.71 -36.16 -9.27
C ASP A 422 -4.15 -35.54 -7.93
N ARG A 423 -4.77 -36.37 -7.10
CA ARG A 423 -5.53 -35.97 -5.91
C ARG A 423 -4.69 -35.94 -4.62
N ALA A 424 -3.39 -35.70 -4.70
CA ALA A 424 -2.48 -35.73 -3.56
C ALA A 424 -1.71 -34.41 -3.37
N ALA A 425 -2.43 -33.29 -3.17
CA ALA A 425 -1.80 -32.01 -2.79
C ALA A 425 -2.78 -30.98 -2.20
N PHE A 426 -3.64 -31.36 -1.25
CA PHE A 426 -4.41 -30.38 -0.47
C PHE A 426 -4.18 -30.59 1.03
N PRO A 427 -3.78 -29.55 1.79
CA PRO A 427 -3.72 -29.62 3.25
C PRO A 427 -5.13 -29.64 3.86
N ASP A 428 -5.28 -30.42 4.93
CA ASP A 428 -6.50 -30.55 5.73
C ASP A 428 -6.92 -29.19 6.35
N PRO A 429 -8.17 -28.71 6.15
CA PRO A 429 -8.65 -27.43 6.66
C PRO A 429 -8.98 -27.42 8.17
N SER A 430 -8.70 -28.49 8.91
CA SER A 430 -8.98 -28.59 10.36
C SER A 430 -7.78 -28.28 11.28
N ALA A 431 -6.64 -27.85 10.75
CA ALA A 431 -5.46 -27.51 11.55
C ALA A 431 -5.57 -26.13 12.25
N PRO A 432 -5.26 -26.02 13.57
CA PRO A 432 -5.25 -24.76 14.30
C PRO A 432 -4.14 -23.80 13.83
N PRO A 433 -4.27 -22.47 14.06
CA PRO A 433 -3.37 -21.47 13.51
C PRO A 433 -1.93 -21.65 14.02
N ASP A 434 -1.03 -21.66 13.06
CA ASP A 434 0.35 -22.08 13.18
C ASP A 434 1.19 -21.19 14.11
N ARG A 435 1.78 -21.80 15.15
CA ARG A 435 2.76 -21.17 16.04
C ARG A 435 4.12 -21.24 15.34
N THR A 436 4.58 -20.12 14.79
CA THR A 436 6.01 -19.86 14.48
C THR A 436 6.77 -21.09 13.96
N VAL A 437 6.41 -21.57 12.77
CA VAL A 437 7.18 -22.60 12.09
C VAL A 437 8.50 -21.99 11.60
N PHE A 438 9.59 -22.50 12.12
CA PHE A 438 10.93 -22.29 11.58
C PHE A 438 11.14 -23.32 10.45
N PRO A 439 11.68 -22.92 9.28
CA PRO A 439 11.87 -23.84 8.17
C PRO A 439 12.85 -24.96 8.55
N GLU A 440 12.49 -26.19 8.15
CA GLU A 440 13.28 -27.39 8.35
C GLU A 440 14.52 -27.36 7.43
N PHE A 441 15.72 -27.33 8.01
CA PHE A 441 16.98 -27.33 7.26
C PHE A 441 18.08 -28.09 8.00
N THR A 442 18.88 -28.81 7.21
CA THR A 442 20.08 -29.54 7.63
C THR A 442 21.19 -28.58 8.07
N VAL A 443 21.88 -28.93 9.15
CA VAL A 443 22.95 -28.13 9.76
C VAL A 443 24.15 -28.05 8.81
N SER A 444 24.35 -26.88 8.20
CA SER A 444 25.61 -26.54 7.53
C SER A 444 26.61 -26.04 8.57
N ALA A 445 27.86 -26.52 8.48
CA ALA A 445 28.98 -26.11 9.33
C ALA A 445 29.56 -24.73 8.96
N ASP A 446 28.91 -23.98 8.06
CA ASP A 446 29.44 -22.72 7.52
C ASP A 446 29.15 -21.54 8.47
N PRO A 447 30.17 -20.74 8.90
CA PRO A 447 29.97 -19.50 9.63
C PRO A 447 29.05 -18.49 8.91
N THR A 448 28.83 -18.65 7.61
CA THR A 448 27.89 -17.86 6.80
C THR A 448 26.42 -18.05 7.23
N ASP A 449 26.08 -19.18 7.86
CA ASP A 449 24.73 -19.44 8.41
C ASP A 449 24.35 -18.42 9.50
N LEU A 450 25.33 -17.94 10.28
CA LEU A 450 25.11 -16.92 11.32
C LEU A 450 24.70 -15.56 10.73
N LEU A 451 25.07 -15.29 9.47
CA LEU A 451 24.75 -14.04 8.77
C LEU A 451 23.35 -14.05 8.15
N GLN A 452 22.77 -15.24 7.95
CA GLN A 452 21.43 -15.43 7.43
C GLN A 452 20.37 -15.28 8.54
N ASP A 453 20.67 -15.71 9.77
CA ASP A 453 19.69 -15.80 10.88
C ASP A 453 19.84 -14.74 11.98
N ILE A 454 20.37 -13.54 11.65
CA ILE A 454 20.63 -12.47 12.63
C ILE A 454 19.41 -12.05 13.47
N GLU A 455 18.19 -12.16 12.91
CA GLU A 455 16.96 -11.83 13.63
C GLU A 455 16.64 -12.90 14.68
N ALA A 456 16.77 -14.19 14.35
CA ALA A 456 16.52 -15.31 15.26
C ALA A 456 17.47 -15.27 16.46
N VAL A 457 18.77 -15.05 16.20
CA VAL A 457 19.79 -14.88 17.25
C VAL A 457 19.47 -13.68 18.14
N SER A 458 19.06 -12.55 17.55
CA SER A 458 18.72 -11.34 18.30
C SER A 458 17.46 -11.48 19.16
N VAL A 459 16.50 -12.32 18.76
CA VAL A 459 15.31 -12.65 19.56
C VAL A 459 15.70 -13.49 20.78
N VAL A 460 16.56 -14.48 20.59
CA VAL A 460 17.06 -15.36 21.67
C VAL A 460 17.89 -14.58 22.69
N LEU A 461 18.69 -13.60 22.25
CA LEU A 461 19.45 -12.68 23.13
C LEU A 461 18.59 -11.89 24.13
N ARG A 462 17.26 -11.88 23.99
CA ARG A 462 16.34 -11.30 24.99
C ARG A 462 16.06 -12.21 26.17
N ARG A 463 16.45 -13.49 26.12
CA ARG A 463 16.23 -14.50 27.16
C ARG A 463 17.56 -14.98 27.73
N PRO A 464 18.19 -14.22 28.64
CA PRO A 464 19.52 -14.54 29.16
C PRO A 464 19.57 -15.86 29.92
N VAL A 465 18.47 -16.23 30.59
CA VAL A 465 18.35 -17.47 31.38
C VAL A 465 18.47 -18.72 30.49
N GLU A 466 17.82 -18.74 29.33
CA GLU A 466 17.91 -19.87 28.39
C GLU A 466 19.33 -20.01 27.83
N ILE A 467 19.99 -18.88 27.54
CA ILE A 467 21.38 -18.86 27.07
C ILE A 467 22.34 -19.39 28.15
N GLU A 468 22.11 -19.03 29.40
CA GLU A 468 22.93 -19.48 30.53
C GLU A 468 22.72 -20.96 30.83
N ALA A 469 21.49 -21.47 30.72
CA ALA A 469 21.19 -22.89 30.86
C ALA A 469 21.89 -23.73 29.76
N VAL A 470 21.78 -23.31 28.50
CA VAL A 470 22.48 -23.96 27.38
C VAL A 470 24.00 -23.90 27.57
N ARG A 471 24.54 -22.75 27.98
CA ARG A 471 25.98 -22.58 28.23
C ARG A 471 26.47 -23.48 29.37
N ALA A 472 25.71 -23.59 30.46
CA ALA A 472 26.07 -24.43 31.60
C ALA A 472 26.07 -25.92 31.21
N LEU A 473 25.06 -26.36 30.46
CA LEU A 473 24.97 -27.73 29.98
C LEU A 473 26.07 -28.06 28.95
N ALA A 474 26.35 -27.15 28.02
CA ALA A 474 27.43 -27.29 27.04
C ALA A 474 28.83 -27.28 27.66
N ALA A 475 29.01 -26.62 28.81
CA ALA A 475 30.26 -26.64 29.58
C ALA A 475 30.38 -27.89 30.47
N ALA A 476 29.25 -28.48 30.88
CA ALA A 476 29.21 -29.70 31.69
C ALA A 476 29.43 -30.97 30.87
N SER A 477 29.26 -30.92 29.54
CA SER A 477 29.53 -32.03 28.62
C SER A 477 31.04 -32.06 28.28
N PRO A 478 31.86 -32.91 28.92
CA PRO A 478 33.30 -32.90 28.74
C PRO A 478 33.67 -33.64 27.45
N ALA A 479 34.89 -33.39 26.97
CA ALA A 479 35.52 -34.08 25.87
C ALA A 479 35.65 -35.61 26.10
N GLU A 480 34.59 -36.37 25.84
CA GLU A 480 34.68 -37.82 25.61
C GLU A 480 35.07 -38.11 24.16
N SER A 481 36.31 -37.75 23.76
CA SER A 481 36.94 -38.33 22.57
C SER A 481 38.46 -38.39 22.66
N SER A 482 39.00 -38.66 23.84
CA SER A 482 40.38 -39.12 23.99
C SER A 482 40.43 -40.36 24.85
N VAL A 483 39.91 -41.47 24.32
CA VAL A 483 40.35 -42.80 24.74
C VAL A 483 41.60 -43.11 23.91
N PRO A 484 42.80 -43.22 24.50
CA PRO A 484 43.95 -43.74 23.77
C PRO A 484 43.73 -45.23 23.55
N ALA A 485 43.81 -45.67 22.31
CA ALA A 485 43.95 -47.09 21.99
C ALA A 485 45.35 -47.57 22.42
N TYR A 486 45.41 -48.18 23.59
CA TYR A 486 46.38 -49.19 24.05
C TYR A 486 45.49 -50.15 24.86
N GLU A 487 45.37 -51.46 24.59
CA GLU A 487 46.28 -52.47 24.03
C GLU A 487 45.45 -53.51 23.24
#